data_AF-A0A1R3RI89-F1
#
_entry.id   AF-A0A1R3RI89-F1
#
_cell.length_a   1.000
_cell.length_b   1.000
_cell.length_c   1.000
_cell.angle_alpha   90.00
_cell.angle_beta   90.00
_cell.angle_gamma   90.00
#
_symmetry.space_group_name_H-M   'P 1'
#
loop_
_entity.id
_entity.type
_entity.pdbx_description
1 polymer ?
#
loop_
_entity_poly.entity_id
_entity_poly.type
_entity_poly.pdbx_seq_one_letter_code
_entity_poly.pdbx_strand_id
1 'polypeptide(L)'
;MHPTPSSDVQFKRDVSRELGTFMSNLPPSTPLYQATLLGLMLLAEKSERPSGQAWEDAIQYSRAVIMSPQDTVRRATSAWARSCSDLHKTLLNRFGPAVIEAARVGCQTVLSTHYSGDGASVAHVDKRASFKRHWQDLQLGSVFYPASSPLAVGCYESGTMVCSLVLSAWLPAQEAVKFASLSHLSVCDDFGSFTSRDAEVRIRMVALAVGAAYEGNEKVVHSILDGTALQAVGTANTLTVAAAMAWRAVGGCATVYSGYVFANDSIEQGLVAPEVMMAVHDILDWRSDTAAGNHENAVSAVCGLGVADPFHTYVEAMVQKALFEPFSGAYGIAATTLMHFTAARYAAYEYRGSHSPPCANCIRRLRKVTLGAGLKWSPTPPPSSFEEGHRIRELGQRWVDYYEDHGLVQEGLGWFQFLVETGRIGLFDVIEKSVVPIDMTAGWV
;
A
#
# COMPACT_ATOMS: atom_id res chain seq x y z
N MET A 1 17.23 20.29 38.50
CA MET A 1 16.45 19.56 37.47
C MET A 1 16.06 20.57 36.41
N HIS A 2 16.66 20.49 35.22
CA HIS A 2 16.18 21.30 34.09
C HIS A 2 14.80 20.78 33.67
N PRO A 3 13.80 21.65 33.47
CA PRO A 3 12.52 21.22 32.97
C PRO A 3 12.71 20.63 31.57
N THR A 4 12.23 19.41 31.36
CA THR A 4 12.11 18.80 30.04
C THR A 4 11.23 19.72 29.18
N PRO A 5 11.63 20.06 27.94
CA PRO A 5 10.78 20.84 27.05
C PRO A 5 9.41 20.17 26.90
N SER A 6 8.33 20.95 26.73
CA SER A 6 7.05 20.37 26.31
C SER A 6 7.24 19.61 25.00
N SER A 7 6.43 18.57 24.77
CA SER A 7 6.52 17.73 23.57
C SER A 7 6.50 18.53 22.27
N ASP A 8 5.75 19.65 22.24
CA ASP A 8 5.68 20.57 21.10
C ASP A 8 7.00 21.32 20.86
N VAL A 9 7.65 21.81 21.92
CA VAL A 9 8.94 22.51 21.79
C VAL A 9 10.03 21.55 21.29
N GLN A 10 10.03 20.31 21.79
CA GLN A 10 10.98 19.30 21.34
C GLN A 10 10.76 18.94 19.86
N PHE A 11 9.50 18.73 19.47
CA PHE A 11 9.13 18.47 18.07
C PHE A 11 9.62 19.59 17.13
N LYS A 12 9.31 20.85 17.44
CA LYS A 12 9.71 22.00 16.62
C LYS A 12 11.22 22.13 16.48
N ARG A 13 11.96 21.83 17.55
CA ARG A 13 13.43 21.80 17.53
C ARG A 13 13.96 20.71 16.60
N ASP A 14 13.40 19.51 16.67
CA ASP A 14 13.85 18.37 15.88
C ASP A 14 13.54 18.57 14.38
N VAL A 15 12.34 19.07 14.04
CA VAL A 15 12.00 19.44 12.65
C VAL A 15 12.88 20.60 12.15
N SER A 16 13.15 21.60 12.99
CA SER A 16 14.03 22.72 12.60
C SER A 16 15.48 22.27 12.37
N ARG A 17 15.98 21.30 13.16
CA ARG A 17 17.29 20.68 12.94
C ARG A 17 17.31 19.96 11.60
N GLU A 18 16.29 19.16 11.34
CA GLU A 18 16.18 18.41 10.08
C GLU A 18 16.12 19.34 8.86
N LEU A 19 15.34 20.43 8.94
CA LEU A 19 15.32 21.46 7.90
C LEU A 19 16.72 22.04 7.62
N GLY A 20 17.50 22.32 8.66
CA GLY A 20 18.88 22.80 8.50
C GLY A 20 19.78 21.78 7.80
N THR A 21 19.72 20.52 8.20
CA THR A 21 20.48 19.41 7.59
C THR A 21 20.07 19.17 6.14
N PHE A 22 18.77 19.21 5.84
CA PHE A 22 18.25 18.97 4.49
C PHE A 22 18.72 20.05 3.51
N MET A 23 18.69 21.32 3.93
CA MET A 23 19.17 22.45 3.13
C MET A 23 20.69 22.44 2.91
N SER A 24 21.48 21.82 3.79
CA SER A 24 22.95 21.80 3.68
C SER A 24 23.49 20.69 2.79
N ASN A 25 22.71 19.64 2.53
CA ASN A 25 23.21 18.38 1.97
C ASN A 25 22.85 18.14 0.49
N LEU A 26 22.07 19.00 -0.18
CA LEU A 26 21.54 18.72 -1.53
C LEU A 26 21.43 19.98 -2.43
N PRO A 27 21.92 19.95 -3.68
CA PRO A 27 21.26 20.61 -4.82
C PRO A 27 20.91 19.56 -5.90
N PRO A 28 19.71 19.53 -6.54
CA PRO A 28 18.92 20.64 -7.09
C PRO A 28 17.37 20.55 -6.86
N SER A 29 16.67 21.48 -7.52
CA SER A 29 15.23 21.80 -7.58
C SER A 29 14.27 20.71 -8.11
N THR A 30 14.35 19.46 -7.64
CA THR A 30 13.36 18.45 -8.03
C THR A 30 12.02 18.71 -7.31
N PRO A 31 10.88 18.34 -7.91
CA PRO A 31 9.56 18.47 -7.26
C PRO A 31 9.49 17.80 -5.89
N LEU A 32 10.11 16.63 -5.74
CA LEU A 32 10.15 15.93 -4.45
C LEU A 32 11.01 16.70 -3.42
N TYR A 33 12.12 17.29 -3.85
CA TYR A 33 12.93 18.14 -2.97
C TYR A 33 12.15 19.39 -2.52
N GLN A 34 11.48 20.05 -3.47
CA GLN A 34 10.66 21.24 -3.20
C GLN A 34 9.51 20.93 -2.25
N ALA A 35 8.77 19.84 -2.49
CA ALA A 35 7.71 19.37 -1.61
C ALA A 35 8.26 19.02 -0.21
N THR A 36 9.40 18.32 -0.12
CA THR A 36 10.02 18.00 1.18
C THR A 36 10.39 19.27 1.95
N LEU A 37 11.02 20.24 1.29
CA LEU A 37 11.41 21.52 1.89
C LEU A 37 10.18 22.29 2.40
N LEU A 38 9.14 22.39 1.57
CA LEU A 38 7.90 23.06 1.92
C LEU A 38 7.21 22.40 3.11
N GLY A 39 7.12 21.07 3.12
CA GLY A 39 6.58 20.31 4.24
C GLY A 39 7.36 20.51 5.53
N LEU A 40 8.69 20.54 5.47
CA LEU A 40 9.53 20.83 6.64
C LEU A 40 9.28 22.26 7.17
N MET A 41 9.13 23.24 6.28
CA MET A 41 8.79 24.62 6.65
C MET A 41 7.40 24.71 7.31
N LEU A 42 6.40 23.99 6.78
CA LEU A 42 5.05 23.94 7.34
C LEU A 42 5.02 23.27 8.71
N LEU A 43 5.68 22.12 8.87
CA LEU A 43 5.78 21.40 10.15
C LEU A 43 6.52 22.20 11.22
N ALA A 44 7.54 22.98 10.81
CA ALA A 44 8.30 23.88 11.68
C ALA A 44 7.60 25.22 11.96
N GLU A 45 6.40 25.47 11.40
CA GLU A 45 5.68 26.74 11.49
C GLU A 45 6.51 27.94 10.96
N LYS A 46 7.36 27.70 9.95
CA LYS A 46 8.18 28.70 9.27
C LYS A 46 7.58 29.19 7.95
N SER A 47 6.48 28.59 7.51
CA SER A 47 5.67 29.03 6.37
C SER A 47 4.22 29.19 6.79
N GLU A 48 3.50 30.10 6.13
CA GLU A 48 2.06 30.21 6.29
C GLU A 48 1.40 28.96 5.71
N ARG A 49 0.54 28.33 6.52
CA ARG A 49 -0.28 27.19 6.12
C ARG A 49 -1.68 27.69 5.74
N PRO A 50 -2.39 27.01 4.83
CA PRO A 50 -3.76 27.39 4.52
C PRO A 50 -4.64 27.26 5.77
N SER A 51 -5.58 28.18 5.94
CA SER A 51 -6.52 28.15 7.06
C SER A 51 -7.58 27.07 6.88
N GLY A 52 -7.98 26.38 7.95
CA GLY A 52 -9.10 25.45 7.94
C GLY A 52 -8.89 24.24 8.84
N GLN A 53 -9.97 23.56 9.22
CA GLN A 53 -9.90 22.40 10.11
C GLN A 53 -9.16 21.23 9.47
N ALA A 54 -9.36 20.98 8.17
CA ALA A 54 -8.69 19.91 7.44
C ALA A 54 -7.15 20.03 7.50
N TRP A 55 -6.63 21.25 7.40
CA TRP A 55 -5.20 21.52 7.50
C TRP A 55 -4.67 21.41 8.93
N GLU A 56 -5.45 21.84 9.92
CA GLU A 56 -5.09 21.63 11.33
C GLU A 56 -5.00 20.14 11.65
N ASP A 57 -6.00 19.37 11.22
CA ASP A 57 -6.07 17.92 11.42
C ASP A 57 -4.92 17.21 10.71
N ALA A 58 -4.60 17.60 9.46
CA ALA A 58 -3.48 17.02 8.70
C ALA A 58 -2.13 17.22 9.39
N ILE A 59 -1.88 18.43 9.92
CA ILE A 59 -0.64 18.74 10.65
C ILE A 59 -0.60 18.01 11.99
N GLN A 60 -1.71 17.96 12.74
CA GLN A 60 -1.78 17.22 14.00
C GLN A 60 -1.54 15.73 13.79
N TYR A 61 -2.11 15.13 12.75
CA TYR A 61 -1.88 13.73 12.43
C TYR A 61 -0.43 13.49 12.01
N SER A 62 0.12 14.32 11.14
CA SER A 62 1.53 14.25 10.72
C SER A 62 2.47 14.28 11.93
N ARG A 63 2.19 15.15 12.91
CA ARG A 63 2.92 15.19 14.21
C ARG A 63 2.76 13.89 14.98
N ALA A 64 1.56 13.32 15.05
CA ALA A 64 1.31 12.07 15.76
C ALA A 64 2.11 10.90 15.15
N VAL A 65 2.14 10.77 13.82
CA VAL A 65 2.95 9.74 13.12
C VAL A 65 4.43 9.92 13.42
N ILE A 66 4.94 11.17 13.35
CA ILE A 66 6.35 11.46 13.63
C ILE A 66 6.73 11.01 15.05
N MET A 67 5.93 11.39 16.03
CA MET A 67 6.22 11.21 17.45
C MET A 67 5.95 9.79 17.96
N SER A 68 4.93 9.12 17.41
CA SER A 68 4.47 7.81 17.86
C SER A 68 3.90 7.02 16.67
N PRO A 69 4.77 6.43 15.84
CA PRO A 69 4.38 5.66 14.65
C PRO A 69 3.81 4.30 15.07
N GLN A 70 2.54 4.25 15.47
CA GLN A 70 1.88 3.01 15.84
C GLN A 70 0.42 3.05 15.49
N ASP A 71 0.00 2.14 14.62
CA ASP A 71 -1.41 2.06 14.30
C ASP A 71 -2.24 1.43 15.40
N THR A 72 -3.22 2.20 15.86
CA THR A 72 -4.03 1.87 17.02
C THR A 72 -5.46 2.29 16.75
N VAL A 73 -6.40 1.50 17.27
CA VAL A 73 -7.84 1.85 17.27
C VAL A 73 -8.07 3.24 17.86
N ARG A 74 -7.30 3.63 18.88
CA ARG A 74 -7.37 4.97 19.50
C ARG A 74 -7.05 6.08 18.50
N ARG A 75 -6.08 5.88 17.62
CA ARG A 75 -5.71 6.86 16.60
C ARG A 75 -6.71 6.90 15.46
N ALA A 76 -7.18 5.74 15.01
CA ALA A 76 -8.22 5.61 13.98
C ALA A 76 -9.58 6.22 14.40
N THR A 77 -9.84 6.35 15.71
CA THR A 77 -11.08 6.93 16.26
C THR A 77 -10.89 8.34 16.86
N SER A 78 -9.72 8.94 16.66
CA SER A 78 -9.38 10.24 17.22
C SER A 78 -10.14 11.40 16.54
N ALA A 79 -10.05 12.59 17.14
CA ALA A 79 -10.81 13.76 16.70
C ALA A 79 -10.58 14.14 15.23
N TRP A 80 -9.35 13.98 14.72
CA TRP A 80 -8.97 14.30 13.34
C TRP A 80 -9.47 13.28 12.31
N ALA A 81 -9.71 12.02 12.71
CA ALA A 81 -10.28 10.99 11.83
C ALA A 81 -11.73 11.30 11.39
N ARG A 82 -12.38 12.30 12.01
CA ARG A 82 -13.71 12.78 11.59
C ARG A 82 -13.67 13.62 10.31
N SER A 83 -12.51 14.14 9.93
CA SER A 83 -12.30 14.99 8.75
C SER A 83 -11.87 14.19 7.49
N CYS A 84 -11.96 12.86 7.52
CA CYS A 84 -11.58 12.00 6.39
C CYS A 84 -12.37 12.28 5.10
N SER A 85 -11.84 11.77 3.99
CA SER A 85 -12.37 11.99 2.64
C SER A 85 -13.77 11.38 2.44
N ASP A 86 -14.48 11.86 1.41
CA ASP A 86 -15.78 11.30 1.03
C ASP A 86 -15.70 9.83 0.61
N LEU A 87 -14.58 9.43 0.00
CA LEU A 87 -14.29 8.03 -0.34
C LEU A 87 -14.22 7.19 0.94
N HIS A 88 -13.46 7.66 1.93
CA HIS A 88 -13.32 7.00 3.21
C HIS A 88 -14.67 6.85 3.93
N LYS A 89 -15.44 7.94 4.03
CA LYS A 89 -16.80 7.92 4.61
C LYS A 89 -17.74 6.96 3.86
N THR A 90 -17.64 6.92 2.54
CA THR A 90 -18.44 6.00 1.71
C THR A 90 -18.09 4.55 2.01
N LEU A 91 -16.80 4.22 2.11
CA LEU A 91 -16.34 2.86 2.42
C LEU A 91 -16.71 2.43 3.85
N LEU A 92 -16.60 3.31 4.84
CA LEU A 92 -17.01 3.00 6.23
C LEU A 92 -18.50 2.62 6.35
N ASN A 93 -19.33 3.06 5.41
CA ASN A 93 -20.76 2.68 5.35
C ASN A 93 -21.02 1.36 4.60
N ARG A 94 -19.98 0.65 4.12
CA ARG A 94 -20.12 -0.62 3.36
C ARG A 94 -19.71 -1.87 4.13
N PHE A 95 -18.98 -1.70 5.24
CA PHE A 95 -18.56 -2.80 6.11
C PHE A 95 -18.77 -2.41 7.57
N GLY A 96 -18.61 -3.38 8.47
CA GLY A 96 -18.59 -3.13 9.91
C GLY A 96 -17.86 -4.23 10.67
N PRO A 97 -17.97 -4.27 12.00
CA PRO A 97 -17.18 -5.15 12.86
C PRO A 97 -17.28 -6.64 12.47
N ALA A 98 -18.44 -7.07 11.97
CA ALA A 98 -18.70 -8.46 11.61
C ALA A 98 -17.82 -8.95 10.43
N VAL A 99 -17.41 -8.07 9.51
CA VAL A 99 -16.49 -8.43 8.41
C VAL A 99 -15.09 -8.70 8.96
N ILE A 100 -14.63 -7.86 9.90
CA ILE A 100 -13.33 -8.03 10.55
C ILE A 100 -13.34 -9.32 11.37
N GLU A 101 -14.44 -9.61 12.05
CA GLU A 101 -14.60 -10.87 12.78
C GLU A 101 -14.61 -12.09 11.85
N ALA A 102 -15.28 -12.01 10.71
CA ALA A 102 -15.18 -13.04 9.68
C ALA A 102 -13.73 -13.25 9.25
N ALA A 103 -12.93 -12.19 9.13
CA ALA A 103 -11.51 -12.31 8.80
C ALA A 103 -10.71 -13.07 9.87
N ARG A 104 -10.97 -12.80 11.16
CA ARG A 104 -10.35 -13.54 12.27
C ARG A 104 -10.74 -15.01 12.25
N VAL A 105 -12.03 -15.28 12.12
CA VAL A 105 -12.57 -16.64 12.06
C VAL A 105 -11.99 -17.39 10.87
N GLY A 106 -11.94 -16.78 9.69
CA GLY A 106 -11.41 -17.41 8.49
C GLY A 106 -9.91 -17.70 8.59
N CYS A 107 -9.11 -16.75 9.07
CA CYS A 107 -7.67 -16.96 9.31
C CYS A 107 -7.42 -18.12 10.29
N GLN A 108 -8.15 -18.15 11.41
CA GLN A 108 -8.06 -19.24 12.39
C GLN A 108 -8.56 -20.58 11.84
N THR A 109 -9.64 -20.56 11.05
CA THR A 109 -10.18 -21.75 10.39
C THR A 109 -9.13 -22.34 9.48
N VAL A 110 -8.55 -21.55 8.57
CA VAL A 110 -7.50 -22.00 7.66
C VAL A 110 -6.34 -22.64 8.43
N LEU A 111 -5.80 -21.95 9.43
CA LEU A 111 -4.68 -22.47 10.22
C LEU A 111 -5.04 -23.77 10.93
N SER A 112 -6.18 -23.83 11.61
CA SER A 112 -6.59 -25.01 12.37
C SER A 112 -6.91 -26.22 11.50
N THR A 113 -7.59 -26.03 10.36
CA THR A 113 -8.05 -27.13 9.50
C THR A 113 -7.00 -27.59 8.48
N HIS A 114 -6.15 -26.70 7.97
CA HIS A 114 -5.16 -27.04 6.94
C HIS A 114 -3.76 -27.21 7.50
N TYR A 115 -3.45 -26.61 8.65
CA TYR A 115 -2.09 -26.48 9.18
C TYR A 115 -1.96 -26.85 10.67
N SER A 116 -2.97 -27.52 11.24
CA SER A 116 -2.97 -27.95 12.65
C SER A 116 -2.71 -26.81 13.66
N GLY A 117 -3.03 -25.57 13.28
CA GLY A 117 -2.78 -24.37 14.07
C GLY A 117 -1.34 -23.84 14.00
N ASP A 118 -0.45 -24.45 13.21
CA ASP A 118 0.95 -24.05 13.08
C ASP A 118 1.17 -23.19 11.83
N GLY A 119 1.27 -21.88 12.03
CA GLY A 119 1.56 -20.92 10.95
C GLY A 119 2.92 -21.14 10.27
N ALA A 120 3.91 -21.72 10.96
CA ALA A 120 5.21 -22.02 10.36
C ALA A 120 5.14 -23.15 9.32
N SER A 121 4.08 -23.95 9.34
CA SER A 121 3.84 -25.01 8.35
C SER A 121 3.18 -24.51 7.06
N VAL A 122 2.73 -23.25 7.04
CA VAL A 122 2.25 -22.60 5.82
C VAL A 122 3.45 -22.31 4.93
N ALA A 123 3.42 -22.77 3.67
CA ALA A 123 4.41 -22.33 2.69
C ALA A 123 4.22 -20.83 2.45
N HIS A 124 5.20 -20.02 2.88
CA HIS A 124 5.17 -18.56 2.79
C HIS A 124 6.58 -17.99 2.62
N VAL A 125 6.65 -16.73 2.20
CA VAL A 125 7.87 -15.91 2.25
C VAL A 125 7.91 -15.21 3.60
N ASP A 126 9.01 -15.36 4.34
CA ASP A 126 9.31 -14.53 5.51
C ASP A 126 9.69 -13.14 5.03
N LYS A 127 8.69 -12.25 4.99
CA LYS A 127 8.83 -10.86 4.57
C LYS A 127 9.99 -10.15 5.28
N ARG A 128 10.22 -10.45 6.57
CA ARG A 128 11.31 -9.84 7.36
C ARG A 128 12.66 -10.32 6.90
N ALA A 129 12.79 -11.63 6.75
CA ALA A 129 14.05 -12.23 6.33
C ALA A 129 14.38 -11.79 4.91
N SER A 130 13.40 -11.82 4.00
CA SER A 130 13.51 -11.31 2.63
C SER A 130 13.99 -9.86 2.63
N PHE A 131 13.29 -8.98 3.34
CA PHE A 131 13.67 -7.57 3.38
C PHE A 131 15.09 -7.40 3.87
N LYS A 132 15.46 -8.02 4.99
CA LYS A 132 16.81 -7.93 5.58
C LYS A 132 17.92 -8.43 4.66
N ARG A 133 17.64 -9.40 3.78
CA ARG A 133 18.60 -9.90 2.78
C ARG A 133 18.89 -8.88 1.68
N HIS A 134 17.88 -8.09 1.28
CA HIS A 134 17.91 -7.39 -0.01
C HIS A 134 17.82 -5.85 0.06
N TRP A 135 17.31 -5.29 1.16
CA TRP A 135 17.01 -3.85 1.24
C TRP A 135 18.23 -2.94 1.03
N GLN A 136 19.44 -3.42 1.33
CA GLN A 136 20.68 -2.67 1.15
C GLN A 136 21.19 -2.67 -0.29
N ASP A 137 20.70 -3.58 -1.13
CA ASP A 137 21.09 -3.69 -2.54
C ASP A 137 20.24 -2.77 -3.45
N LEU A 138 19.29 -2.05 -2.86
CA LEU A 138 18.39 -1.16 -3.57
C LEU A 138 19.03 0.20 -3.84
N GLN A 139 18.82 0.69 -5.05
CA GLN A 139 19.14 2.06 -5.41
C GLN A 139 17.89 2.91 -5.19
N LEU A 140 17.92 3.70 -4.12
CA LEU A 140 16.83 4.62 -3.80
C LEU A 140 16.98 5.94 -4.53
N GLY A 141 15.84 6.58 -4.81
CA GLY A 141 15.83 7.94 -5.32
C GLY A 141 16.41 8.95 -4.34
N SER A 142 16.90 10.09 -4.84
CA SER A 142 17.74 11.02 -4.07
C SER A 142 17.07 11.62 -2.82
N VAL A 143 15.74 11.69 -2.79
CA VAL A 143 14.99 12.20 -1.63
C VAL A 143 14.81 11.15 -0.51
N PHE A 144 15.07 9.88 -0.80
CA PHE A 144 14.93 8.75 0.13
C PHE A 144 16.26 8.43 0.82
N TYR A 145 16.89 9.43 1.44
CA TYR A 145 18.16 9.27 2.15
C TYR A 145 17.97 9.08 3.67
N PRO A 146 18.82 8.28 4.34
CA PRO A 146 19.83 7.39 3.77
C PRO A 146 19.23 6.09 3.24
N ALA A 147 19.82 5.52 2.19
CA ALA A 147 19.47 4.19 1.70
C ALA A 147 19.67 3.09 2.77
N SER A 148 20.47 3.37 3.80
CA SER A 148 20.62 2.55 4.99
C SER A 148 19.48 2.68 6.02
N SER A 149 18.38 3.37 5.72
CA SER A 149 17.18 3.36 6.55
C SER A 149 16.14 2.39 6.00
N PRO A 150 15.71 1.38 6.78
CA PRO A 150 14.59 0.52 6.43
C PRO A 150 13.30 1.31 6.14
N LEU A 151 13.07 2.40 6.87
CA LEU A 151 11.91 3.26 6.64
C LEU A 151 11.98 3.98 5.30
N ALA A 152 13.15 4.50 4.91
CA ALA A 152 13.33 5.16 3.61
C ALA A 152 13.08 4.18 2.46
N VAL A 153 13.59 2.95 2.56
CA VAL A 153 13.32 1.88 1.59
C VAL A 153 11.83 1.56 1.52
N GLY A 154 11.17 1.39 2.68
CA GLY A 154 9.72 1.10 2.72
C GLY A 154 8.90 2.19 2.05
N CYS A 155 9.17 3.46 2.34
CA CYS A 155 8.48 4.60 1.71
C CYS A 155 8.72 4.66 0.20
N TYR A 156 9.89 4.22 -0.28
CA TYR A 156 10.18 4.14 -1.71
C TYR A 156 9.45 2.97 -2.39
N GLU A 157 9.67 1.73 -1.96
CA GLU A 157 9.18 0.52 -2.66
C GLU A 157 7.68 0.29 -2.47
N SER A 158 7.19 0.38 -1.23
CA SER A 158 5.78 0.14 -0.86
C SER A 158 4.91 1.40 -0.91
N GLY A 159 5.53 2.57 -1.02
CA GLY A 159 4.87 3.86 -1.16
C GLY A 159 5.09 4.44 -2.56
N THR A 160 6.01 5.40 -2.67
CA THR A 160 6.17 6.25 -3.86
C THR A 160 6.21 5.48 -5.18
N MET A 161 7.00 4.42 -5.31
CA MET A 161 7.13 3.67 -6.57
C MET A 161 5.79 3.05 -6.99
N VAL A 162 5.20 2.18 -6.16
CA VAL A 162 3.94 1.49 -6.49
C VAL A 162 2.77 2.46 -6.62
N CYS A 163 2.65 3.38 -5.67
CA CYS A 163 1.51 4.29 -5.59
C CYS A 163 1.47 5.29 -6.76
N SER A 164 2.64 5.71 -7.25
CA SER A 164 2.72 6.61 -8.41
C SER A 164 2.35 5.92 -9.71
N LEU A 165 2.62 4.62 -9.84
CA LEU A 165 2.13 3.83 -10.97
C LEU A 165 0.61 3.69 -10.98
N VAL A 166 -0.06 3.68 -9.83
CA VAL A 166 -1.54 3.73 -9.78
C VAL A 166 -2.03 5.14 -10.16
N LEU A 167 -1.43 6.18 -9.57
CA LEU A 167 -1.82 7.57 -9.81
C LEU A 167 -1.56 8.04 -11.25
N SER A 168 -0.65 7.39 -11.97
CA SER A 168 -0.39 7.69 -13.39
C SER A 168 -1.56 7.34 -14.32
N ALA A 169 -2.61 6.69 -13.81
CA ALA A 169 -3.90 6.59 -14.48
C ALA A 169 -4.55 7.97 -14.68
N TRP A 170 -4.23 8.97 -13.86
CA TRP A 170 -4.88 10.29 -13.91
C TRP A 170 -3.91 11.45 -14.00
N LEU A 171 -2.65 11.24 -13.59
CA LEU A 171 -1.66 12.29 -13.46
C LEU A 171 -0.44 12.03 -14.35
N PRO A 172 0.22 13.07 -14.87
CA PRO A 172 1.55 12.94 -15.45
C PRO A 172 2.53 12.36 -14.42
N ALA A 173 3.56 11.66 -14.90
CA ALA A 173 4.54 10.94 -14.07
C ALA A 173 5.10 11.79 -12.90
N GLN A 174 5.47 13.04 -13.17
CA GLN A 174 6.01 13.96 -12.16
C GLN A 174 5.03 14.21 -10.99
N GLU A 175 3.76 14.47 -11.31
CA GLU A 175 2.71 14.71 -10.31
C GLU A 175 2.30 13.41 -9.63
N ALA A 176 2.22 12.31 -10.36
CA ALA A 176 1.94 10.99 -9.81
C ALA A 176 2.97 10.57 -8.76
N VAL A 177 4.27 10.77 -9.04
CA VAL A 177 5.37 10.50 -8.10
C VAL A 177 5.30 11.41 -6.87
N LYS A 178 4.98 12.69 -7.06
CA LYS A 178 4.82 13.64 -5.94
C LYS A 178 3.66 13.24 -5.03
N PHE A 179 2.46 13.03 -5.57
CA PHE A 179 1.27 12.72 -4.78
C PHE A 179 1.28 11.28 -4.22
N ALA A 180 2.05 10.36 -4.80
CA ALA A 180 2.26 9.04 -4.23
C ALA A 180 2.89 9.09 -2.82
N SER A 181 3.61 10.16 -2.49
CA SER A 181 4.18 10.36 -1.16
C SER A 181 3.15 10.53 -0.04
N LEU A 182 1.88 10.79 -0.35
CA LEU A 182 0.79 10.84 0.64
C LEU A 182 0.66 9.51 1.42
N SER A 183 1.07 8.41 0.79
CA SER A 183 1.16 7.08 1.40
C SER A 183 2.22 6.97 2.51
N HIS A 184 3.16 7.92 2.61
CA HIS A 184 4.27 7.80 3.55
C HIS A 184 3.82 7.79 5.01
N LEU A 185 2.68 8.40 5.35
CA LEU A 185 2.17 8.37 6.71
C LEU A 185 1.79 6.94 7.13
N SER A 186 1.07 6.20 6.27
CA SER A 186 0.71 4.81 6.55
C SER A 186 1.93 3.89 6.55
N VAL A 187 2.89 4.11 5.65
CA VAL A 187 4.16 3.34 5.65
C VAL A 187 4.98 3.60 6.91
N CYS A 188 5.04 4.85 7.38
CA CYS A 188 5.72 5.20 8.63
C CYS A 188 5.10 4.50 9.84
N ASP A 189 3.77 4.33 9.83
CA ASP A 189 3.04 3.61 10.86
C ASP A 189 3.30 2.10 10.81
N ASP A 190 3.24 1.49 9.62
CA ASP A 190 3.52 0.06 9.40
C ASP A 190 4.94 -0.33 9.84
N PHE A 191 5.93 0.50 9.49
CA PHE A 191 7.33 0.26 9.83
C PHE A 191 7.70 0.72 11.25
N GLY A 192 6.79 1.38 11.96
CA GLY A 192 7.06 2.07 13.23
C GLY A 192 7.60 1.16 14.33
N SER A 193 7.16 -0.09 14.37
CA SER A 193 7.52 -1.08 15.40
C SER A 193 9.01 -1.45 15.43
N PHE A 194 9.75 -1.27 14.32
CA PHE A 194 11.17 -1.61 14.20
C PHE A 194 12.07 -0.50 13.64
N THR A 195 11.50 0.68 13.34
CA THR A 195 12.24 1.86 12.86
C THR A 195 12.25 3.00 13.88
N SER A 196 12.20 2.68 15.18
CA SER A 196 12.20 3.68 16.27
C SER A 196 13.40 4.62 16.25
N ARG A 197 14.54 4.19 15.67
CA ARG A 197 15.76 4.99 15.49
C ARG A 197 15.73 5.91 14.27
N ASP A 198 14.77 5.76 13.36
CA ASP A 198 14.68 6.49 12.10
C ASP A 198 13.84 7.77 12.23
N ALA A 199 13.87 8.44 13.38
CA ALA A 199 13.03 9.61 13.66
C ALA A 199 13.24 10.75 12.65
N GLU A 200 14.50 11.02 12.26
CA GLU A 200 14.84 12.04 11.27
C GLU A 200 14.35 11.68 9.86
N VAL A 201 14.48 10.41 9.47
CA VAL A 201 13.94 9.90 8.21
C VAL A 201 12.42 10.05 8.19
N ARG A 202 11.75 9.70 9.30
CA ARG A 202 10.31 9.84 9.44
C ARG A 202 9.85 11.28 9.29
N ILE A 203 10.55 12.23 9.92
CA ILE A 203 10.29 13.67 9.74
C ILE A 203 10.35 14.03 8.25
N ARG A 204 11.39 13.60 7.53
CA ARG A 204 11.52 13.86 6.09
C ARG A 204 10.40 13.22 5.25
N MET A 205 10.08 11.95 5.49
CA MET A 205 9.07 11.22 4.71
C MET A 205 7.66 11.79 4.91
N VAL A 206 7.32 12.16 6.16
CA VAL A 206 6.06 12.85 6.48
C VAL A 206 6.05 14.28 5.93
N ALA A 207 7.17 15.00 5.99
CA ALA A 207 7.27 16.33 5.41
C ALA A 207 7.00 16.30 3.89
N LEU A 208 7.57 15.34 3.17
CA LEU A 208 7.30 15.18 1.75
C LEU A 208 5.80 15.03 1.45
N ALA A 209 5.09 14.20 2.21
CA ALA A 209 3.63 14.05 2.08
C ALA A 209 2.87 15.35 2.35
N VAL A 210 3.24 16.08 3.41
CA VAL A 210 2.63 17.37 3.77
C VAL A 210 2.87 18.42 2.69
N GLY A 211 4.07 18.48 2.13
CA GLY A 211 4.40 19.39 1.03
C GLY A 211 3.65 19.05 -0.25
N ALA A 212 3.54 17.76 -0.59
CA ALA A 212 2.73 17.32 -1.72
C ALA A 212 1.25 17.71 -1.52
N ALA A 213 0.70 17.52 -0.32
CA ALA A 213 -0.67 17.93 -0.01
C ALA A 213 -0.89 19.44 -0.13
N TYR A 214 0.12 20.26 0.17
CA TYR A 214 0.03 21.71 0.09
C TYR A 214 -0.17 22.20 -1.35
N GLU A 215 0.48 21.55 -2.30
CA GLU A 215 0.34 21.83 -3.73
C GLU A 215 -0.94 21.20 -4.33
N GLY A 216 -1.65 20.37 -3.56
CA GLY A 216 -2.87 19.70 -3.96
C GLY A 216 -4.14 20.55 -3.78
N ASN A 217 -5.25 19.96 -4.17
CA ASN A 217 -6.58 20.51 -3.87
C ASN A 217 -7.05 20.07 -2.47
N GLU A 218 -8.19 20.59 -2.00
CA GLU A 218 -8.74 20.24 -0.68
C GLU A 218 -8.99 18.72 -0.50
N LYS A 219 -9.38 18.00 -1.56
CA LYS A 219 -9.57 16.55 -1.49
C LYS A 219 -8.26 15.82 -1.19
N VAL A 220 -7.13 16.32 -1.70
CA VAL A 220 -5.79 15.78 -1.41
C VAL A 220 -5.47 15.90 0.08
N VAL A 221 -5.78 17.06 0.69
CA VAL A 221 -5.58 17.28 2.13
C VAL A 221 -6.43 16.32 2.95
N HIS A 222 -7.67 16.04 2.54
CA HIS A 222 -8.47 15.02 3.21
C HIS A 222 -7.89 13.60 3.04
N SER A 223 -7.32 13.28 1.88
CA SER A 223 -6.72 11.97 1.64
C SER A 223 -5.47 11.68 2.48
N ILE A 224 -4.72 12.70 2.93
CA ILE A 224 -3.59 12.47 3.86
C ILE A 224 -4.07 11.92 5.22
N LEU A 225 -5.29 12.27 5.63
CA LEU A 225 -5.89 11.84 6.88
C LEU A 225 -6.44 10.42 6.80
N ASP A 226 -6.79 9.96 5.60
CA ASP A 226 -7.25 8.58 5.40
C ASP A 226 -6.15 7.56 5.76
N GLY A 227 -4.88 7.98 5.73
CA GLY A 227 -3.72 7.19 6.19
C GLY A 227 -3.79 6.74 7.66
N THR A 228 -4.67 7.34 8.47
CA THR A 228 -4.86 7.07 9.91
C THR A 228 -5.69 5.82 10.24
N ALA A 229 -6.26 5.18 9.22
CA ALA A 229 -7.46 4.37 9.39
C ALA A 229 -7.25 2.88 9.13
N LEU A 230 -6.00 2.41 9.20
CA LEU A 230 -5.63 0.99 9.16
C LEU A 230 -6.50 0.16 10.13
N GLN A 231 -6.67 0.63 11.38
CA GLN A 231 -7.57 0.04 12.38
C GLN A 231 -9.02 0.57 12.39
N ALA A 232 -9.50 1.25 11.35
CA ALA A 232 -10.85 1.82 11.36
C ALA A 232 -11.95 0.74 11.24
N VAL A 233 -13.07 1.01 11.91
CA VAL A 233 -14.22 0.09 11.97
C VAL A 233 -15.43 0.78 11.34
N GLY A 234 -15.97 0.16 10.29
CA GLY A 234 -17.17 0.65 9.62
C GLY A 234 -18.45 0.44 10.43
N THR A 235 -19.57 0.92 9.89
CA THR A 235 -20.87 1.01 10.57
C THR A 235 -21.92 0.04 10.02
N ALA A 236 -21.64 -0.64 8.91
CA ALA A 236 -22.61 -1.49 8.22
C ALA A 236 -22.68 -2.91 8.82
N ASN A 237 -23.84 -3.54 8.67
CA ASN A 237 -24.07 -4.92 9.09
C ASN A 237 -23.93 -5.94 7.92
N THR A 238 -23.42 -5.49 6.78
CA THR A 238 -23.27 -6.30 5.57
C THR A 238 -22.09 -7.27 5.67
N LEU A 239 -22.34 -8.54 5.34
CA LEU A 239 -21.36 -9.62 5.31
C LEU A 239 -21.24 -10.18 3.89
N THR A 240 -20.51 -9.46 3.04
CA THR A 240 -20.33 -9.81 1.62
C THR A 240 -18.87 -9.66 1.21
N VAL A 241 -18.51 -10.25 0.07
CA VAL A 241 -17.17 -10.09 -0.53
C VAL A 241 -16.86 -8.60 -0.79
N ALA A 242 -17.84 -7.84 -1.27
CA ALA A 242 -17.69 -6.40 -1.49
C ALA A 242 -17.44 -5.64 -0.19
N ALA A 243 -18.06 -6.04 0.92
CA ALA A 243 -17.79 -5.45 2.24
C ALA A 243 -16.36 -5.75 2.70
N ALA A 244 -15.84 -6.95 2.43
CA ALA A 244 -14.43 -7.29 2.70
C ALA A 244 -13.46 -6.45 1.86
N MET A 245 -13.74 -6.23 0.57
CA MET A 245 -12.96 -5.32 -0.28
C MET A 245 -12.99 -3.89 0.26
N ALA A 246 -14.15 -3.39 0.67
CA ALA A 246 -14.29 -2.04 1.22
C ALA A 246 -13.52 -1.86 2.53
N TRP A 247 -13.57 -2.86 3.42
CA TRP A 247 -12.79 -2.89 4.65
C TRP A 247 -11.30 -2.80 4.34
N ARG A 248 -10.79 -3.58 3.38
CA ARG A 248 -9.37 -3.62 3.04
C ARG A 248 -8.89 -2.39 2.28
N ALA A 249 -9.75 -1.75 1.49
CA ALA A 249 -9.45 -0.44 0.91
C ALA A 249 -9.21 0.63 2.00
N VAL A 250 -9.99 0.60 3.09
CA VAL A 250 -9.79 1.46 4.26
C VAL A 250 -8.56 1.03 5.06
N GLY A 251 -8.49 -0.24 5.44
CA GLY A 251 -7.43 -0.80 6.27
C GLY A 251 -6.05 -0.78 5.60
N GLY A 252 -6.00 -0.71 4.28
CA GLY A 252 -4.77 -0.52 3.50
C GLY A 252 -4.47 0.94 3.14
N CYS A 253 -5.25 1.90 3.65
CA CYS A 253 -5.08 3.34 3.38
C CYS A 253 -5.07 3.70 1.88
N ALA A 254 -5.91 3.02 1.08
CA ALA A 254 -5.84 3.08 -0.38
C ALA A 254 -6.68 4.19 -1.01
N THR A 255 -7.49 4.92 -0.23
CA THR A 255 -8.44 5.92 -0.75
C THR A 255 -7.78 7.11 -1.45
N VAL A 256 -6.50 7.36 -1.21
CA VAL A 256 -5.74 8.39 -1.91
C VAL A 256 -5.54 8.06 -3.40
N TYR A 257 -5.56 6.78 -3.80
CA TYR A 257 -5.32 6.37 -5.19
C TYR A 257 -6.60 6.41 -6.03
N SER A 258 -7.14 7.62 -6.24
CA SER A 258 -8.49 7.78 -6.75
C SER A 258 -8.66 8.92 -7.74
N GLY A 259 -9.34 8.63 -8.85
CA GLY A 259 -9.77 9.66 -9.80
C GLY A 259 -10.83 10.61 -9.24
N TYR A 260 -11.50 10.29 -8.11
CA TYR A 260 -12.36 11.26 -7.43
C TYR A 260 -11.54 12.43 -6.87
N VAL A 261 -10.31 12.15 -6.43
CA VAL A 261 -9.37 13.13 -5.90
C VAL A 261 -8.68 13.89 -7.03
N PHE A 262 -8.30 13.19 -8.11
CA PHE A 262 -7.38 13.72 -9.14
C PHE A 262 -7.98 13.96 -10.53
N ALA A 263 -9.11 13.35 -10.89
CA ALA A 263 -9.68 13.36 -12.25
C ALA A 263 -11.17 13.72 -12.34
N ASN A 264 -11.79 14.16 -11.22
CA ASN A 264 -13.23 14.46 -11.12
C ASN A 264 -14.15 13.27 -11.42
N ASP A 265 -13.67 12.04 -11.22
CA ASP A 265 -14.51 10.85 -11.30
C ASP A 265 -15.65 10.92 -10.26
N SER A 266 -16.74 10.19 -10.51
CA SER A 266 -17.72 9.95 -9.45
C SER A 266 -17.10 9.18 -8.28
N ILE A 267 -17.73 9.23 -7.10
CA ILE A 267 -17.27 8.46 -5.93
C ILE A 267 -17.13 6.96 -6.28
N GLU A 268 -18.10 6.36 -6.97
CA GLU A 268 -18.06 4.94 -7.31
C GLU A 268 -16.92 4.55 -8.25
N GLN A 269 -16.63 5.39 -9.25
CA GLN A 269 -15.47 5.23 -10.12
C GLN A 269 -14.16 5.41 -9.33
N GLY A 270 -14.12 6.43 -8.48
CA GLY A 270 -12.99 6.72 -7.61
C GLY A 270 -12.66 5.62 -6.59
N LEU A 271 -13.60 4.71 -6.29
CA LEU A 271 -13.38 3.57 -5.40
C LEU A 271 -12.80 2.34 -6.10
N VAL A 272 -12.73 2.31 -7.44
CA VAL A 272 -12.24 1.14 -8.19
C VAL A 272 -10.78 0.83 -7.89
N ALA A 273 -9.86 1.76 -8.12
CA ALA A 273 -8.45 1.50 -7.88
C ALA A 273 -8.13 1.18 -6.40
N PRO A 274 -8.67 1.90 -5.38
CA PRO A 274 -8.45 1.56 -3.97
C PRO A 274 -8.87 0.13 -3.62
N GLU A 275 -10.08 -0.30 -4.05
CA GLU A 275 -10.59 -1.63 -3.76
C GLU A 275 -9.84 -2.72 -4.56
N VAL A 276 -9.46 -2.43 -5.81
CA VAL A 276 -8.74 -3.38 -6.68
C VAL A 276 -7.30 -3.59 -6.23
N MET A 277 -6.56 -2.52 -5.95
CA MET A 277 -5.15 -2.64 -5.55
C MET A 277 -5.01 -3.39 -4.23
N MET A 278 -5.89 -3.13 -3.26
CA MET A 278 -5.86 -3.85 -1.99
C MET A 278 -6.31 -5.29 -2.14
N ALA A 279 -7.25 -5.57 -3.06
CA ALA A 279 -7.59 -6.95 -3.36
C ALA A 279 -6.42 -7.72 -3.98
N VAL A 280 -5.66 -7.11 -4.90
CA VAL A 280 -4.43 -7.74 -5.44
C VAL A 280 -3.40 -7.95 -4.34
N HIS A 281 -3.22 -6.96 -3.46
CA HIS A 281 -2.32 -7.10 -2.32
C HIS A 281 -2.71 -8.30 -1.46
N ASP A 282 -3.97 -8.38 -1.04
CA ASP A 282 -4.45 -9.46 -0.18
C ASP A 282 -4.35 -10.84 -0.88
N ILE A 283 -4.63 -10.92 -2.18
CA ILE A 283 -4.50 -12.15 -2.98
C ILE A 283 -3.06 -12.66 -2.97
N LEU A 284 -2.09 -11.78 -3.27
CA LEU A 284 -0.68 -12.17 -3.41
C LEU A 284 0.01 -12.39 -2.06
N ASP A 285 -0.56 -11.86 -0.97
CA ASP A 285 0.03 -11.91 0.37
C ASP A 285 -0.62 -12.91 1.32
N TRP A 286 -1.74 -13.54 0.92
CA TRP A 286 -2.58 -14.32 1.81
C TRP A 286 -1.85 -15.45 2.55
N ARG A 287 -0.88 -16.09 1.89
CA ARG A 287 -0.02 -17.10 2.52
C ARG A 287 0.81 -16.54 3.66
N SER A 288 1.50 -15.43 3.43
CA SER A 288 2.34 -14.81 4.44
C SER A 288 1.51 -14.23 5.59
N ASP A 289 0.36 -13.63 5.29
CA ASP A 289 -0.56 -13.13 6.33
C ASP A 289 -1.10 -14.28 7.19
N THR A 290 -1.54 -15.36 6.57
CA THR A 290 -2.02 -16.55 7.28
C THR A 290 -0.92 -17.18 8.13
N ALA A 291 0.31 -17.32 7.60
CA ALA A 291 1.45 -17.87 8.33
C ALA A 291 1.77 -17.05 9.60
N ALA A 292 1.59 -15.73 9.53
CA ALA A 292 1.80 -14.81 10.63
C ALA A 292 0.58 -14.73 11.59
N GLY A 293 -0.52 -15.42 11.28
CA GLY A 293 -1.79 -15.30 12.01
C GLY A 293 -2.46 -13.92 11.85
N ASN A 294 -2.09 -13.19 10.80
CA ASN A 294 -2.64 -11.88 10.51
C ASN A 294 -4.01 -12.01 9.83
N HIS A 295 -5.04 -11.52 10.50
CA HIS A 295 -6.41 -11.54 10.00
C HIS A 295 -6.70 -10.40 9.02
N GLU A 296 -5.82 -9.41 8.85
CA GLU A 296 -6.01 -8.23 7.99
C GLU A 296 -5.87 -8.54 6.50
N ASN A 297 -6.65 -9.52 6.02
CA ASN A 297 -6.67 -9.98 4.65
C ASN A 297 -8.12 -10.32 4.27
N ALA A 298 -8.63 -9.76 3.18
CA ALA A 298 -10.01 -10.01 2.78
C ALA A 298 -10.28 -11.44 2.30
N VAL A 299 -9.28 -12.18 1.81
CA VAL A 299 -9.49 -13.60 1.47
C VAL A 299 -9.80 -14.41 2.74
N SER A 300 -9.11 -14.10 3.85
CA SER A 300 -9.46 -14.63 5.17
C SER A 300 -10.88 -14.24 5.57
N ALA A 301 -11.31 -13.00 5.31
CA ALA A 301 -12.70 -12.60 5.56
C ALA A 301 -13.69 -13.45 4.77
N VAL A 302 -13.47 -13.62 3.45
CA VAL A 302 -14.32 -14.44 2.58
C VAL A 302 -14.36 -15.89 3.04
N CYS A 303 -13.25 -16.44 3.54
CA CYS A 303 -13.21 -17.76 4.16
C CYS A 303 -14.13 -17.82 5.40
N GLY A 304 -14.05 -16.84 6.31
CA GLY A 304 -14.91 -16.79 7.50
C GLY A 304 -16.40 -16.50 7.20
N LEU A 305 -16.73 -16.00 6.01
CA LEU A 305 -18.10 -15.94 5.51
C LEU A 305 -18.66 -17.33 5.14
N GLY A 306 -17.83 -18.38 5.12
CA GLY A 306 -18.22 -19.74 4.76
C GLY A 306 -18.29 -19.99 3.24
N VAL A 307 -17.61 -19.17 2.43
CA VAL A 307 -17.53 -19.37 0.98
C VAL A 307 -16.65 -20.58 0.67
N ALA A 308 -17.14 -21.49 -0.17
CA ALA A 308 -16.47 -22.77 -0.43
C ALA A 308 -15.10 -22.63 -1.12
N ASP A 309 -14.97 -21.70 -2.06
CA ASP A 309 -13.71 -21.36 -2.74
C ASP A 309 -13.44 -19.86 -2.53
N PRO A 310 -12.89 -19.47 -1.36
CA PRO A 310 -12.77 -18.07 -0.99
C PRO A 310 -11.75 -17.34 -1.86
N PHE A 311 -10.66 -18.02 -2.26
CA PHE A 311 -9.61 -17.43 -3.08
C PHE A 311 -10.10 -17.08 -4.48
N HIS A 312 -10.66 -18.05 -5.21
CA HIS A 312 -11.18 -17.81 -6.55
C HIS A 312 -12.33 -16.80 -6.53
N THR A 313 -13.23 -16.89 -5.55
CA THR A 313 -14.33 -15.94 -5.39
C THR A 313 -13.83 -14.50 -5.23
N TYR A 314 -12.75 -14.32 -4.47
CA TYR A 314 -12.15 -13.01 -4.26
C TYR A 314 -11.42 -12.49 -5.52
N VAL A 315 -10.70 -13.36 -6.24
CA VAL A 315 -10.11 -13.03 -7.55
C VAL A 315 -11.21 -12.59 -8.54
N GLU A 316 -12.32 -13.32 -8.63
CA GLU A 316 -13.43 -12.96 -9.53
C GLU A 316 -14.06 -11.62 -9.13
N ALA A 317 -14.27 -11.37 -7.83
CA ALA A 317 -14.80 -10.11 -7.32
C ALA A 317 -13.88 -8.93 -7.65
N MET A 318 -12.57 -9.08 -7.47
CA MET A 318 -11.58 -8.07 -7.83
C MET A 318 -11.64 -7.73 -9.32
N VAL A 319 -11.61 -8.73 -10.21
CA VAL A 319 -11.66 -8.48 -11.65
C VAL A 319 -13.03 -7.92 -12.07
N GLN A 320 -14.12 -8.32 -11.40
CA GLN A 320 -15.44 -7.74 -11.63
C GLN A 320 -15.51 -6.26 -11.21
N LYS A 321 -14.83 -5.88 -10.13
CA LYS A 321 -14.71 -4.47 -9.73
C LYS A 321 -13.89 -3.68 -10.76
N ALA A 322 -12.75 -4.24 -11.20
CA ALA A 322 -11.93 -3.63 -12.25
C ALA A 322 -12.69 -3.50 -13.58
N LEU A 323 -13.64 -4.37 -13.90
CA LEU A 323 -14.47 -4.24 -15.10
C LEU A 323 -15.40 -3.02 -15.11
N PHE A 324 -15.75 -2.49 -13.93
CA PHE A 324 -16.62 -1.31 -13.82
C PHE A 324 -15.89 -0.04 -14.26
N GLU A 325 -14.60 0.09 -13.91
CA GLU A 325 -13.71 1.10 -14.48
C GLU A 325 -12.37 0.46 -14.90
N PRO A 326 -12.27 -0.06 -16.14
CA PRO A 326 -11.11 -0.79 -16.62
C PRO A 326 -9.79 -0.05 -16.48
N PHE A 327 -9.76 1.26 -16.71
CA PHE A 327 -8.49 1.99 -16.79
C PHE A 327 -7.79 2.04 -15.44
N SER A 328 -8.47 2.56 -14.41
CA SER A 328 -7.92 2.62 -13.05
C SER A 328 -7.79 1.24 -12.39
N GLY A 329 -8.71 0.31 -12.70
CA GLY A 329 -8.64 -1.07 -12.25
C GLY A 329 -7.39 -1.79 -12.77
N ALA A 330 -7.04 -1.63 -14.05
CA ALA A 330 -5.84 -2.25 -14.64
C ALA A 330 -4.55 -1.68 -14.03
N TYR A 331 -4.50 -0.37 -13.79
CA TYR A 331 -3.34 0.29 -13.16
C TYR A 331 -3.16 -0.16 -11.71
N GLY A 332 -4.24 -0.30 -10.95
CA GLY A 332 -4.22 -0.88 -9.61
C GLY A 332 -3.69 -2.32 -9.59
N ILE A 333 -4.16 -3.17 -10.51
CA ILE A 333 -3.65 -4.54 -10.64
C ILE A 333 -2.15 -4.54 -10.96
N ALA A 334 -1.76 -3.76 -11.97
CA ALA A 334 -0.40 -3.72 -12.49
C ALA A 334 0.61 -3.28 -11.43
N ALA A 335 0.35 -2.15 -10.78
CA ALA A 335 1.28 -1.56 -9.83
C ALA A 335 1.48 -2.47 -8.62
N THR A 336 0.40 -2.97 -8.02
CA THR A 336 0.51 -3.85 -6.84
C THR A 336 1.15 -5.18 -7.20
N THR A 337 0.85 -5.74 -8.37
CA THR A 337 1.56 -6.93 -8.86
C THR A 337 3.06 -6.65 -8.98
N LEU A 338 3.44 -5.51 -9.57
CA LEU A 338 4.84 -5.13 -9.71
C LEU A 338 5.54 -5.05 -8.35
N MET A 339 4.94 -4.37 -7.36
CA MET A 339 5.46 -4.30 -5.99
C MET A 339 5.74 -5.68 -5.40
N HIS A 340 4.79 -6.62 -5.52
CA HIS A 340 4.90 -7.98 -4.97
C HIS A 340 6.05 -8.81 -5.57
N PHE A 341 6.47 -8.50 -6.80
CA PHE A 341 7.55 -9.22 -7.49
C PHE A 341 8.89 -8.49 -7.47
N THR A 342 8.95 -7.22 -7.06
CA THR A 342 10.19 -6.43 -7.09
C THR A 342 10.65 -5.89 -5.74
N ALA A 343 9.74 -5.63 -4.80
CA ALA A 343 10.10 -5.03 -3.52
C ALA A 343 10.87 -6.02 -2.64
N ALA A 344 11.86 -5.55 -1.88
CA ALA A 344 12.70 -6.41 -1.04
C ALA A 344 11.92 -7.19 0.02
N ARG A 345 10.78 -6.65 0.50
CA ARG A 345 9.87 -7.31 1.44
C ARG A 345 9.11 -8.48 0.82
N TYR A 346 8.80 -8.40 -0.47
CA TYR A 346 7.95 -9.36 -1.16
C TYR A 346 8.79 -10.16 -2.17
N ALA A 347 9.22 -11.35 -1.78
CA ALA A 347 9.85 -12.33 -2.68
C ALA A 347 8.80 -13.33 -3.21
N ALA A 348 7.63 -12.83 -3.61
CA ALA A 348 6.42 -13.60 -3.85
C ALA A 348 6.53 -14.70 -4.93
N TYR A 349 7.58 -14.69 -5.76
CA TYR A 349 7.82 -15.69 -6.82
C TYR A 349 8.50 -16.98 -6.33
N GLU A 350 8.90 -17.08 -5.06
CA GLU A 350 9.56 -18.29 -4.54
C GLU A 350 8.60 -19.50 -4.45
N TYR A 351 7.28 -19.27 -4.56
CA TYR A 351 6.27 -20.33 -4.54
C TYR A 351 6.42 -21.27 -5.74
N ARG A 352 6.56 -22.57 -5.44
CA ARG A 352 6.61 -23.65 -6.42
C ARG A 352 5.60 -24.72 -6.03
N GLY A 353 5.05 -25.43 -7.00
CA GLY A 353 4.10 -26.52 -6.71
C GLY A 353 3.09 -26.72 -7.82
N SER A 354 2.15 -27.64 -7.57
CA SER A 354 0.94 -27.72 -8.39
C SER A 354 -0.10 -26.71 -7.91
N HIS A 355 -0.97 -26.32 -8.83
CA HIS A 355 -2.05 -25.37 -8.61
C HIS A 355 -3.27 -25.82 -9.44
N SER A 356 -4.45 -25.35 -9.03
CA SER A 356 -5.69 -25.53 -9.77
C SER A 356 -5.59 -24.99 -11.22
N PRO A 357 -6.41 -25.54 -12.15
CA PRO A 357 -6.46 -25.06 -13.52
C PRO A 357 -6.99 -23.62 -13.60
N PRO A 358 -6.62 -22.86 -14.63
CA PRO A 358 -7.06 -21.48 -14.78
C PRO A 358 -8.58 -21.37 -14.97
N CYS A 359 -9.19 -20.33 -14.39
CA CYS A 359 -10.60 -20.02 -14.59
C CYS A 359 -10.81 -19.21 -15.89
N ALA A 360 -11.52 -19.81 -16.86
CA ALA A 360 -11.84 -19.17 -18.14
C ALA A 360 -12.63 -17.86 -17.99
N ASN A 361 -13.48 -17.74 -16.96
CA ASN A 361 -14.21 -16.50 -16.69
C ASN A 361 -13.29 -15.39 -16.19
N CYS A 362 -12.39 -15.68 -15.25
CA CYS A 362 -11.39 -14.72 -14.78
C CYS A 362 -10.49 -14.24 -15.92
N ILE A 363 -10.01 -15.15 -16.78
CA ILE A 363 -9.25 -14.80 -18.00
C ILE A 363 -10.05 -13.85 -18.90
N ARG A 364 -11.29 -14.23 -19.24
CA ARG A 364 -12.15 -13.44 -20.14
C ARG A 364 -12.43 -12.04 -19.58
N ARG A 365 -12.70 -11.93 -18.28
CA ARG A 365 -12.94 -10.64 -17.60
C ARG A 365 -11.66 -9.81 -17.55
N LEU A 366 -10.52 -10.39 -17.18
CA LEU A 366 -9.23 -9.68 -17.12
C LEU A 366 -8.79 -9.19 -18.51
N ARG A 367 -9.05 -9.97 -19.56
CA ARG A 367 -8.79 -9.54 -20.95
C ARG A 367 -9.65 -8.33 -21.32
N LYS A 368 -10.91 -8.28 -20.90
CA LYS A 368 -11.77 -7.10 -21.10
C LYS A 368 -11.28 -5.89 -20.30
N VAL A 369 -10.85 -6.07 -19.05
CA VAL A 369 -10.23 -4.99 -18.24
C VAL A 369 -9.00 -4.44 -18.97
N THR A 370 -8.09 -5.34 -19.37
CA THR A 370 -6.84 -5.00 -20.07
C THR A 370 -7.10 -4.17 -21.32
N LEU A 371 -7.97 -4.67 -22.20
CA LEU A 371 -8.26 -3.98 -23.47
C LEU A 371 -9.06 -2.69 -23.25
N GLY A 372 -9.96 -2.67 -22.25
CA GLY A 372 -10.71 -1.47 -21.86
C GLY A 372 -9.82 -0.36 -21.31
N ALA A 373 -8.69 -0.71 -20.69
CA ALA A 373 -7.66 0.22 -20.25
C ALA A 373 -6.73 0.71 -21.39
N GLY A 374 -6.91 0.23 -22.62
CA GLY A 374 -5.99 0.52 -23.73
C GLY A 374 -4.65 -0.20 -23.65
N LEU A 375 -4.50 -1.18 -22.74
CA LEU A 375 -3.30 -1.98 -22.55
C LEU A 375 -3.35 -3.26 -23.39
N LYS A 376 -2.21 -3.94 -23.52
CA LYS A 376 -2.08 -5.16 -24.32
C LYS A 376 -2.30 -6.39 -23.46
N TRP A 377 -3.05 -7.36 -23.99
CA TRP A 377 -3.04 -8.73 -23.48
C TRP A 377 -1.71 -9.35 -23.91
N SER A 378 -0.73 -9.34 -23.02
CA SER A 378 0.62 -9.84 -23.24
C SER A 378 1.11 -10.58 -21.99
N PRO A 379 0.55 -11.77 -21.70
CA PRO A 379 0.91 -12.53 -20.52
C PRO A 379 2.38 -12.92 -20.55
N THR A 380 3.14 -12.47 -19.55
CA THR A 380 4.58 -12.71 -19.41
C THR A 380 4.90 -13.22 -18.01
N PRO A 381 5.83 -14.17 -17.84
CA PRO A 381 6.20 -14.63 -16.51
C PRO A 381 6.82 -13.48 -15.69
N PRO A 382 6.48 -13.33 -14.40
CA PRO A 382 7.20 -12.42 -13.50
C PRO A 382 8.64 -12.90 -13.26
N PRO A 383 9.52 -12.03 -12.75
CA PRO A 383 10.84 -12.43 -12.25
C PRO A 383 10.73 -13.57 -11.23
N SER A 384 11.69 -14.50 -11.26
CA SER A 384 11.74 -15.67 -10.37
C SER A 384 12.86 -15.62 -9.33
N SER A 385 13.56 -14.48 -9.23
CA SER A 385 14.51 -14.16 -8.18
C SER A 385 14.60 -12.64 -7.96
N PHE A 386 15.19 -12.22 -6.85
CA PHE A 386 15.39 -10.80 -6.56
C PHE A 386 16.31 -10.25 -7.63
N GLU A 387 17.38 -10.98 -7.96
CA GLU A 387 18.34 -10.67 -9.03
C GLU A 387 17.67 -10.57 -10.40
N GLU A 388 16.75 -11.47 -10.76
CA GLU A 388 16.01 -11.39 -12.03
C GLU A 388 15.14 -10.13 -12.12
N GLY A 389 14.66 -9.62 -10.98
CA GLY A 389 13.91 -8.37 -10.89
C GLY A 389 14.76 -7.10 -11.03
N HIS A 390 16.10 -7.21 -11.11
CA HIS A 390 17.02 -6.06 -11.09
C HIS A 390 16.70 -5.02 -12.16
N ARG A 391 16.55 -5.46 -13.42
CA ARG A 391 16.21 -4.57 -14.54
C ARG A 391 14.93 -3.77 -14.27
N ILE A 392 13.91 -4.39 -13.67
CA ILE A 392 12.64 -3.70 -13.40
C ILE A 392 12.81 -2.69 -12.26
N ARG A 393 13.60 -3.00 -11.23
CA ARG A 393 13.94 -2.02 -10.18
C ARG A 393 14.70 -0.82 -10.71
N GLU A 394 15.61 -1.01 -11.67
CA GLU A 394 16.29 0.11 -12.36
C GLU A 394 15.29 0.97 -13.15
N LEU A 395 14.33 0.35 -13.84
CA LEU A 395 13.26 1.10 -14.52
C LEU A 395 12.36 1.85 -13.52
N GLY A 396 12.06 1.24 -12.37
CA GLY A 396 11.33 1.88 -11.27
C GLY A 396 12.07 3.10 -10.71
N GLN A 397 13.40 3.00 -10.57
CA GLN A 397 14.23 4.15 -10.20
C GLN A 397 14.15 5.25 -11.23
N ARG A 398 14.23 4.93 -12.53
CA ARG A 398 14.11 5.93 -13.60
C ARG A 398 12.74 6.61 -13.61
N TRP A 399 11.69 5.87 -13.29
CA TRP A 399 10.35 6.42 -13.11
C TRP A 399 10.28 7.43 -11.94
N VAL A 400 10.86 7.11 -10.79
CA VAL A 400 10.81 7.99 -9.62
C VAL A 400 11.74 9.20 -9.75
N ASP A 401 12.97 9.00 -10.24
CA ASP A 401 14.01 10.03 -10.27
C ASP A 401 13.94 10.93 -11.50
N TYR A 402 13.54 10.37 -12.64
CA TYR A 402 13.55 11.05 -13.94
C TYR A 402 12.18 11.14 -14.61
N TYR A 403 11.13 10.57 -14.00
CA TYR A 403 9.75 10.61 -14.51
C TYR A 403 9.59 9.95 -15.89
N GLU A 404 10.44 8.98 -16.18
CA GLU A 404 10.44 8.29 -17.47
C GLU A 404 9.55 7.04 -17.44
N ASP A 405 8.50 7.03 -18.27
CA ASP A 405 7.65 5.86 -18.45
C ASP A 405 8.29 4.88 -19.44
N HIS A 406 8.76 3.75 -18.92
CA HIS A 406 9.29 2.62 -19.70
C HIS A 406 8.31 1.44 -19.79
N GLY A 407 7.01 1.68 -19.56
CA GLY A 407 5.97 0.67 -19.66
C GLY A 407 5.82 -0.21 -18.42
N LEU A 408 6.19 0.29 -17.23
CA LEU A 408 6.11 -0.47 -15.96
C LEU A 408 4.70 -1.00 -15.66
N VAL A 409 3.66 -0.21 -15.99
CA VAL A 409 2.26 -0.65 -15.86
C VAL A 409 1.96 -1.86 -16.76
N GLN A 410 2.47 -1.85 -17.99
CA GLN A 410 2.28 -2.99 -18.90
C GLN A 410 3.04 -4.24 -18.44
N GLU A 411 4.24 -4.08 -17.87
CA GLU A 411 5.03 -5.19 -17.31
C GLU A 411 4.28 -5.83 -16.13
N GLY A 412 3.90 -5.04 -15.13
CA GLY A 412 3.16 -5.54 -13.95
C GLY A 412 1.82 -6.20 -14.33
N LEU A 413 1.09 -5.63 -15.29
CA LEU A 413 -0.13 -6.24 -15.79
C LEU A 413 0.14 -7.55 -16.54
N GLY A 414 1.19 -7.62 -17.36
CA GLY A 414 1.59 -8.82 -18.08
C GLY A 414 1.88 -9.99 -17.14
N TRP A 415 2.50 -9.71 -15.99
CA TRP A 415 2.73 -10.70 -14.94
C TRP A 415 1.43 -11.21 -14.33
N PHE A 416 0.50 -10.31 -13.98
CA PHE A 416 -0.79 -10.72 -13.43
C PHE A 416 -1.61 -11.52 -14.45
N GLN A 417 -1.60 -11.11 -15.72
CA GLN A 417 -2.22 -11.84 -16.82
C GLN A 417 -1.65 -13.26 -16.92
N PHE A 418 -0.32 -13.43 -16.82
CA PHE A 418 0.32 -14.74 -16.83
C PHE A 418 -0.11 -15.61 -15.65
N LEU A 419 -0.18 -15.05 -14.43
CA LEU A 419 -0.65 -15.78 -13.26
C LEU A 419 -2.08 -16.30 -13.45
N VAL A 420 -2.98 -15.47 -13.99
CA VAL A 420 -4.38 -15.85 -14.22
C VAL A 420 -4.53 -16.81 -15.40
N GLU A 421 -3.83 -16.58 -16.52
CA GLU A 421 -3.95 -17.38 -17.74
C GLU A 421 -3.37 -18.78 -17.57
N THR A 422 -2.28 -18.91 -16.81
CA THR A 422 -1.64 -20.21 -16.54
C THR A 422 -2.21 -20.93 -15.32
N GLY A 423 -3.04 -20.27 -14.51
CA GLY A 423 -3.56 -20.79 -13.24
C GLY A 423 -2.58 -20.65 -12.07
N ARG A 424 -1.36 -20.15 -12.30
CA ARG A 424 -0.33 -19.94 -11.27
C ARG A 424 -0.74 -18.95 -10.18
N ILE A 425 -1.79 -18.15 -10.39
CA ILE A 425 -2.42 -17.37 -9.33
C ILE A 425 -2.80 -18.26 -8.13
N GLY A 426 -3.17 -19.53 -8.36
CA GLY A 426 -3.48 -20.49 -7.31
C GLY A 426 -2.29 -20.87 -6.41
N LEU A 427 -1.05 -20.52 -6.79
CA LEU A 427 0.10 -20.69 -5.88
C LEU A 427 -0.02 -19.79 -4.64
N PHE A 428 -0.82 -18.74 -4.68
CA PHE A 428 -1.09 -17.86 -3.54
C PHE A 428 -2.31 -18.29 -2.70
N ASP A 429 -3.07 -19.27 -3.19
CA ASP A 429 -4.16 -19.86 -2.42
C ASP A 429 -3.57 -20.68 -1.28
N VAL A 430 -3.73 -20.22 -0.04
CA VAL A 430 -3.18 -20.89 1.14
C VAL A 430 -3.85 -22.24 1.42
N ILE A 431 -5.02 -22.52 0.85
CA ILE A 431 -5.70 -23.81 1.00
C ILE A 431 -5.04 -24.89 0.12
N GLU A 432 -4.35 -24.48 -0.95
CA GLU A 432 -3.61 -25.40 -1.84
C GLU A 432 -2.39 -25.98 -1.13
N LYS A 433 -2.43 -27.30 -0.90
CA LYS A 433 -1.42 -28.02 -0.09
C LYS A 433 -0.17 -28.42 -0.85
N SER A 434 -0.19 -28.35 -2.18
CA SER A 434 0.92 -28.79 -3.04
C SER A 434 2.00 -27.74 -3.26
N VAL A 435 1.91 -26.59 -2.60
CA VAL A 435 2.93 -25.55 -2.66
C VAL A 435 4.08 -25.91 -1.73
N VAL A 436 5.29 -25.89 -2.28
CA VAL A 436 6.53 -26.25 -1.60
C VAL A 436 6.85 -25.19 -0.54
N PRO A 437 7.17 -25.59 0.70
CA PRO A 437 7.62 -24.67 1.74
C PRO A 437 8.86 -23.90 1.30
N ILE A 438 8.88 -22.60 1.60
CA ILE A 438 9.99 -21.69 1.29
C ILE A 438 10.72 -21.35 2.59
N ASP A 439 10.01 -20.73 3.53
CA ASP A 439 10.52 -20.36 4.85
C ASP A 439 9.79 -21.10 5.98
N MET A 440 10.44 -21.23 7.14
CA MET A 440 9.89 -21.85 8.37
C MET A 440 9.60 -20.82 9.48
N THR A 441 9.71 -19.51 9.21
CA THR A 441 9.52 -18.43 10.19
C THR A 441 8.62 -17.33 9.65
N ALA A 442 7.67 -16.84 10.45
CA ALA A 442 6.81 -15.70 10.11
C ALA A 442 7.19 -14.47 10.95
N GLY A 443 8.26 -13.77 10.55
CA GLY A 443 8.88 -12.72 11.36
C GLY A 443 8.28 -11.32 11.24
N TRP A 444 7.40 -11.08 10.27
CA TRP A 444 6.71 -9.81 10.00
C TRP A 444 5.22 -10.06 9.82
N VAL A 445 4.43 -9.55 10.77
CA VAL A 445 3.00 -9.26 10.63
C VAL A 445 2.90 -7.84 10.10
#